data_AF-D8LIA0-F1
#
_entry.id   AF-D8LIA0-F1
#
_cell.length_a   1.000
_cell.length_b   1.000
_cell.length_c   1.000
_cell.angle_alpha   90.00
_cell.angle_beta   90.00
_cell.angle_gamma   90.00
#
_symmetry.space_group_name_H-M   'P 1'
#
loop_
_entity.id
_entity.type
_entity.pdbx_description
1 polymer ?
#
loop_
_entity_poly.entity_id
_entity_poly.type
_entity_poly.pdbx_seq_one_letter_code
_entity_poly.pdbx_strand_id
1 'polypeptide(L)'
;MEGIAATIMSCFGEQVHAPNSSQLFGTHHTVRLEFPNVLAQQNAHADYVHLLESISAVIGVAQRQPKADLLEEPTSFGGISHSVSGHVQGSELTPAAEAAFSEIFRRHSINGGMDIRNMTHYMEQCGMAGKPYRETELTLKNILSKHDTLDGNRLSRDGFLSYYREVAATDPRQAWNDLYHMGYRSDLTAGMGYGDEVYNLAPAAAAAAAAAASANDAQRRPLLPELTTKALTWYG
;
A
#
# COMPACT_ATOMS: atom_id res chain seq x y z
N MET A 1 26.81 25.23 26.63
CA MET A 1 25.97 26.16 27.43
C MET A 1 25.04 26.80 26.44
N GLU A 2 23.72 26.65 26.40
CA GLU A 2 22.64 26.17 27.29
C GLU A 2 21.59 25.57 26.30
N GLY A 3 20.82 24.50 26.53
CA GLY A 3 20.06 24.13 27.72
C GLY A 3 18.60 24.54 27.54
N ILE A 4 17.77 23.78 26.80
CA ILE A 4 16.29 23.90 26.90
C ILE A 4 15.65 22.52 26.99
N ALA A 5 14.98 22.35 28.12
CA ALA A 5 14.38 21.13 28.63
C ALA A 5 12.93 20.95 28.17
N ALA A 6 12.43 19.75 28.45
CA ALA A 6 11.11 19.20 28.17
C ALA A 6 9.92 20.06 28.62
N THR A 7 8.75 19.85 28.00
CA THR A 7 7.45 19.86 28.69
C THR A 7 6.49 18.90 27.97
N ILE A 8 6.21 17.79 28.64
CA ILE A 8 5.10 16.88 28.41
C ILE A 8 3.87 17.54 29.06
N MET A 9 2.81 17.79 28.30
CA MET A 9 1.53 18.21 28.89
C MET A 9 0.43 17.22 28.50
N SER A 10 0.09 16.42 29.51
CA SER A 10 -0.96 15.41 29.55
C SER A 10 -2.32 16.10 29.73
N CYS A 11 -3.28 15.83 28.84
CA CYS A 11 -4.68 16.20 29.03
C CYS A 11 -5.53 14.93 29.14
N PHE A 12 -5.60 14.40 30.36
CA PHE A 12 -6.57 13.39 30.77
C PHE A 12 -7.89 14.12 31.07
N GLY A 13 -8.88 13.98 30.19
CA GLY A 13 -10.20 14.57 30.31
C GLY A 13 -11.22 13.59 30.91
N GLU A 14 -11.48 13.80 32.20
CA GLU A 14 -12.77 13.73 32.89
C GLU A 14 -13.73 12.56 32.63
N GLN A 15 -13.73 11.65 33.62
CA GLN A 15 -14.64 10.54 33.79
C GLN A 15 -15.95 11.04 34.44
N VAL A 16 -17.03 11.13 33.66
CA VAL A 16 -18.36 11.50 34.19
C VAL A 16 -19.00 10.28 34.84
N HIS A 17 -19.18 10.39 36.16
CA HIS A 17 -19.78 9.40 37.03
C HIS A 17 -21.32 9.44 36.89
N ALA A 18 -21.93 8.38 36.37
CA ALA A 18 -23.39 8.22 36.37
C ALA A 18 -23.84 7.45 37.63
N PRO A 19 -24.90 7.90 38.33
CA PRO A 19 -25.33 7.29 39.58
C PRO A 19 -26.21 6.04 39.38
N ASN A 20 -26.01 5.11 40.33
CA ASN A 20 -26.85 3.99 40.73
C ASN A 20 -28.31 4.02 40.25
N SER A 21 -28.68 3.03 39.45
CA SER A 21 -30.07 2.57 39.35
C SER A 21 -30.16 1.13 39.84
N SER A 22 -30.59 1.01 41.09
CA SER A 22 -30.97 -0.23 41.74
C SER A 22 -32.11 -0.91 40.97
N GLN A 23 -31.84 -2.06 40.35
CA GLN A 23 -32.88 -2.98 39.91
C GLN A 23 -32.76 -4.31 40.64
N LEU A 24 -33.65 -4.46 41.62
CA LEU A 24 -34.43 -5.66 41.97
C LEU A 24 -33.81 -7.01 41.57
N PHE A 25 -33.28 -7.70 42.58
CA PHE A 25 -32.97 -9.12 42.56
C PHE A 25 -34.25 -9.95 42.38
N GLY A 26 -34.48 -10.41 41.16
CA GLY A 26 -35.32 -11.58 40.88
C GLY A 26 -34.49 -12.85 41.06
N THR A 27 -34.92 -13.75 41.93
CA THR A 27 -34.35 -15.08 42.13
C THR A 27 -34.56 -15.93 40.87
N HIS A 28 -33.60 -15.90 39.95
CA HIS A 28 -33.59 -16.80 38.80
C HIS A 28 -33.02 -18.16 39.22
N HIS A 29 -33.82 -19.21 39.05
CA HIS A 29 -33.36 -20.59 39.13
C HIS A 29 -32.17 -20.81 38.19
N THR A 30 -31.00 -21.03 38.77
CA THR A 30 -29.80 -21.42 38.03
C THR A 30 -29.97 -22.85 37.54
N VAL A 31 -30.53 -23.01 36.34
CA VAL A 31 -30.45 -24.27 35.59
C VAL A 31 -28.99 -24.43 35.19
N ARG A 32 -28.28 -25.27 35.94
CA ARG A 32 -26.90 -25.68 35.63
C ARG A 32 -26.93 -26.54 34.38
N LEU A 33 -26.89 -25.90 33.22
CA LEU A 33 -26.61 -26.55 31.94
C LEU A 33 -25.15 -27.01 32.01
N GLU A 34 -24.94 -28.32 32.18
CA GLU A 34 -23.62 -28.91 31.99
C GLU A 34 -23.25 -28.75 30.51
N PHE A 35 -22.46 -27.73 30.22
CA PHE A 35 -21.90 -27.53 28.89
C PHE A 35 -20.95 -28.70 28.61
N PRO A 36 -21.16 -29.46 27.52
CA PRO A 36 -20.27 -30.53 27.14
C PRO A 36 -18.85 -29.98 26.96
N ASN A 37 -17.90 -30.77 27.47
CA ASN A 37 -16.47 -30.49 27.53
C ASN A 37 -15.93 -30.00 26.17
N VAL A 38 -15.69 -28.69 26.06
CA VAL A 38 -15.27 -27.98 24.84
C VAL A 38 -13.95 -28.52 24.25
N LEU A 39 -13.14 -29.21 25.06
CA LEU A 39 -11.87 -29.80 24.64
C LEU A 39 -12.04 -30.98 23.66
N ALA A 40 -13.18 -31.69 23.68
CA ALA A 40 -13.41 -32.79 22.74
C ALA A 40 -13.79 -32.30 21.32
N GLN A 41 -14.32 -31.08 21.21
CA GLN A 41 -14.81 -30.54 19.94
C GLN A 41 -13.70 -29.89 19.10
N GLN A 42 -12.57 -29.50 19.71
CA GLN A 42 -11.42 -28.95 19.00
C GLN A 42 -10.62 -30.01 18.22
N ASN A 43 -10.54 -31.26 18.71
CA ASN A 43 -9.83 -32.32 17.99
C ASN A 43 -10.55 -32.80 16.73
N ALA A 44 -11.88 -32.74 16.70
CA ALA A 44 -12.64 -33.13 15.51
C ALA A 44 -12.43 -32.18 14.32
N HIS A 45 -12.11 -30.90 14.56
CA HIS A 45 -11.93 -29.91 13.49
C HIS A 45 -10.67 -30.13 12.64
N ALA A 46 -9.62 -30.74 13.20
CA ALA A 46 -8.37 -30.99 12.47
C ALA A 46 -8.54 -32.07 11.38
N ASP A 47 -9.35 -33.11 11.64
CA ASP A 47 -9.53 -34.22 10.71
C ASP A 47 -10.31 -33.82 9.44
N TYR A 48 -11.22 -32.85 9.54
CA TYR A 48 -11.97 -32.37 8.37
C TYR A 48 -11.12 -31.56 7.39
N VAL A 49 -10.02 -30.94 7.84
CA VAL A 49 -9.15 -30.16 6.95
C VAL A 49 -8.50 -31.06 5.90
N HIS A 50 -7.95 -32.19 6.32
CA HIS A 50 -7.33 -33.16 5.41
C HIS A 50 -8.36 -33.84 4.49
N LEU A 51 -9.57 -34.09 4.99
CA LEU A 51 -10.66 -34.61 4.16
C LEU A 51 -11.07 -33.60 3.09
N LEU A 52 -11.28 -32.33 3.45
CA LEU A 52 -11.62 -31.28 2.51
C LEU A 52 -10.51 -31.04 1.48
N GLU A 53 -9.24 -31.08 1.90
CA GLU A 53 -8.08 -31.02 1.00
C GLU A 53 -8.06 -32.18 0.02
N SER A 54 -8.32 -33.41 0.50
CA SER A 54 -8.39 -34.61 -0.34
C SER A 54 -9.54 -34.53 -1.35
N ILE A 55 -10.72 -34.07 -0.92
CA ILE A 55 -11.87 -33.85 -1.81
C ILE A 55 -11.54 -32.78 -2.86
N SER A 56 -10.89 -31.68 -2.47
CA SER A 56 -10.45 -30.62 -3.38
C SER A 56 -9.51 -31.16 -4.47
N ALA A 57 -8.55 -31.99 -4.06
CA ALA A 57 -7.60 -32.64 -4.97
C ALA A 57 -8.31 -33.59 -5.96
N VAL A 58 -9.28 -34.38 -5.49
CA VAL A 58 -10.04 -35.33 -6.33
C VAL A 58 -10.95 -34.62 -7.33
N ILE A 59 -11.57 -33.49 -6.94
CA ILE A 59 -12.44 -32.70 -7.83
C ILE A 59 -11.61 -31.91 -8.86
N GLY A 60 -10.27 -31.91 -8.76
CA GLY A 60 -9.42 -31.08 -9.60
C GLY A 60 -9.65 -29.59 -9.33
N VAL A 61 -10.10 -29.25 -8.11
CA VAL A 61 -10.00 -27.87 -7.62
C VAL A 61 -8.52 -27.62 -7.48
N ALA A 62 -7.91 -27.08 -8.53
CA ALA A 62 -6.50 -26.79 -8.62
C ALA A 62 -6.05 -26.21 -7.29
N GLN A 63 -5.09 -26.87 -6.65
CA GLN A 63 -4.47 -26.40 -5.41
C GLN A 63 -4.27 -24.89 -5.56
N ARG A 64 -4.77 -24.12 -4.58
CA ARG A 64 -4.64 -22.66 -4.55
C ARG A 64 -3.23 -22.35 -5.02
N GLN A 65 -3.11 -21.67 -6.18
CA GLN A 65 -1.80 -21.32 -6.69
C GLN A 65 -1.03 -20.65 -5.55
N PRO A 66 0.23 -21.06 -5.31
CA PRO A 66 1.03 -20.46 -4.26
C PRO A 66 0.97 -18.95 -4.46
N LYS A 67 0.61 -18.22 -3.40
CA LYS A 67 0.64 -16.77 -3.44
C LYS A 67 2.07 -16.39 -3.80
N ALA A 68 2.23 -15.51 -4.78
CA ALA A 68 3.54 -14.94 -5.06
C ALA A 68 4.11 -14.34 -3.77
N ASP A 69 5.41 -14.33 -3.60
CA ASP A 69 6.01 -13.62 -2.48
C ASP A 69 5.97 -12.12 -2.75
N LEU A 70 5.57 -11.33 -1.75
CA LEU A 70 5.55 -9.86 -1.85
C LEU A 70 6.92 -9.27 -1.62
N LEU A 71 7.69 -9.91 -0.76
CA LEU A 71 9.04 -9.49 -0.39
C LEU A 71 10.03 -10.46 -1.02
N GLU A 72 11.13 -9.94 -1.52
CA GLU A 72 12.25 -10.80 -1.90
C GLU A 72 12.75 -11.50 -0.64
N GLU A 73 12.80 -12.84 -0.65
CA GLU A 73 13.55 -13.54 0.37
C GLU A 73 14.98 -13.05 0.29
N PRO A 74 15.63 -12.67 1.41
CA PRO A 74 17.02 -12.25 1.38
C PRO A 74 17.81 -13.47 0.92
N THR A 75 18.10 -13.53 -0.38
CA THR A 75 18.89 -14.59 -0.99
C THR A 75 20.24 -14.54 -0.31
N SER A 76 20.37 -15.34 0.74
CA SER A 76 21.56 -15.44 1.60
C SER A 76 22.61 -16.22 0.85
N PHE A 77 22.94 -15.74 -0.35
CA PHE A 77 23.81 -16.43 -1.27
C PHE A 77 25.23 -15.94 -1.06
N GLY A 78 25.79 -16.23 0.13
CA GLY A 78 27.23 -16.36 0.43
C GLY A 78 28.21 -15.28 -0.04
N GLY A 79 27.72 -14.13 -0.51
CA GLY A 79 28.50 -13.05 -1.09
C GLY A 79 28.56 -11.91 -0.11
N ILE A 80 29.77 -11.51 0.24
CA ILE A 80 30.07 -10.38 1.11
C ILE A 80 29.63 -9.10 0.37
N SER A 81 28.35 -8.76 0.40
CA SER A 81 27.85 -7.47 -0.08
C SER A 81 28.20 -6.42 0.96
N HIS A 82 29.38 -5.82 0.81
CA HIS A 82 29.80 -4.60 1.49
C HIS A 82 28.95 -3.41 0.99
N SER A 83 27.67 -3.34 1.35
CA SER A 83 26.92 -2.09 1.23
C SER A 83 27.34 -1.17 2.37
N VAL A 84 28.41 -0.38 2.14
CA VAL A 84 28.84 0.74 3.00
C VAL A 84 27.86 1.89 2.81
N SER A 85 26.64 1.71 3.28
CA SER A 85 25.72 2.79 3.56
C SER A 85 24.72 2.25 4.56
N GLY A 86 24.69 2.82 5.76
CA GLY A 86 23.87 2.39 6.90
C GLY A 86 22.37 2.61 6.70
N HIS A 87 21.85 2.37 5.50
CA HIS A 87 20.45 2.14 5.29
C HIS A 87 20.14 0.72 5.75
N VAL A 88 19.25 0.63 6.73
CA VAL A 88 18.60 -0.61 7.13
C VAL A 88 18.13 -1.28 5.84
N GLN A 89 18.70 -2.44 5.52
CA GLN A 89 18.25 -3.27 4.39
C GLN A 89 16.83 -3.73 4.72
N GLY A 90 15.85 -2.88 4.48
CA GLY A 90 14.45 -3.22 4.54
C GLY A 90 14.18 -4.24 3.44
N SER A 91 13.36 -5.25 3.74
CA SER A 91 12.92 -6.23 2.75
C SER A 91 12.40 -5.50 1.51
N GLU A 92 13.03 -5.75 0.36
CA GLU A 92 12.60 -5.18 -0.91
C GLU A 92 11.36 -5.92 -1.42
N LEU A 93 10.50 -5.20 -2.15
CA LEU A 93 9.35 -5.82 -2.81
C LEU A 93 9.85 -6.63 -4.00
N THR A 94 9.22 -7.77 -4.28
CA THR A 94 9.50 -8.49 -5.52
C THR A 94 9.18 -7.60 -6.73
N PRO A 95 9.87 -7.76 -7.88
CA PRO A 95 9.66 -6.90 -9.04
C PRO A 95 8.21 -6.91 -9.54
N ALA A 96 7.53 -8.05 -9.40
CA ALA A 96 6.12 -8.20 -9.73
C ALA A 96 5.22 -7.40 -8.78
N ALA A 97 5.51 -7.41 -7.47
CA ALA A 97 4.75 -6.64 -6.49
C ALA A 97 5.00 -5.15 -6.66
N GLU A 98 6.26 -4.74 -6.90
CA GLU A 98 6.60 -3.34 -7.18
C GLU A 98 5.86 -2.83 -8.42
N ALA A 99 5.81 -3.62 -9.50
CA ALA A 99 5.07 -3.27 -10.71
C ALA A 99 3.57 -3.13 -10.44
N ALA A 100 2.98 -4.05 -9.66
CA ALA A 100 1.57 -3.99 -9.27
C ALA A 100 1.25 -2.73 -8.46
N PHE A 101 2.01 -2.46 -7.39
CA PHE A 101 1.82 -1.26 -6.56
C PHE A 101 2.12 0.04 -7.32
N SER A 102 3.10 0.05 -8.22
CA SER A 102 3.38 1.19 -9.08
C SER A 102 2.21 1.52 -10.02
N GLU A 103 1.57 0.49 -10.57
CA GLU A 103 0.38 0.66 -11.41
C GLU A 103 -0.82 1.17 -10.61
N ILE A 104 -1.02 0.65 -9.38
CA ILE A 104 -2.03 1.17 -8.45
C ILE A 104 -1.79 2.66 -8.15
N PHE A 105 -0.54 3.03 -7.84
CA PHE A 105 -0.16 4.42 -7.61
C PHE A 105 -0.43 5.29 -8.85
N ARG A 106 -0.07 4.81 -10.04
CA ARG A 106 -0.31 5.53 -11.30
C ARG A 106 -1.80 5.82 -11.52
N ARG A 107 -2.69 4.90 -11.14
CA ARG A 107 -4.15 5.07 -11.27
C ARG A 107 -4.73 6.09 -10.29
N HIS A 108 -4.15 6.20 -9.10
CA HIS A 108 -4.69 7.04 -8.02
C HIS A 108 -3.95 8.36 -7.84
N SER A 109 -2.77 8.51 -8.45
CA SER A 109 -2.01 9.75 -8.43
C SER A 109 -2.49 10.71 -9.51
N ILE A 110 -2.37 12.00 -9.21
CA ILE A 110 -2.54 13.09 -10.18
C ILE A 110 -1.16 13.72 -10.31
N ASN A 111 -0.66 14.10 -11.49
CA ASN A 111 0.65 14.78 -11.61
C ASN A 111 1.81 14.14 -10.80
N GLY A 112 1.91 12.81 -10.77
CA GLY A 112 2.99 12.08 -10.10
C GLY A 112 2.96 12.03 -8.57
N GLY A 113 1.89 12.48 -7.90
CA GLY A 113 1.78 12.44 -6.44
C GLY A 113 0.35 12.21 -5.95
N MET A 114 0.21 11.65 -4.75
CA MET A 114 -1.10 11.43 -4.11
C MET A 114 -1.28 12.43 -2.96
N ASP A 115 -2.26 13.33 -3.06
CA ASP A 115 -2.65 14.17 -1.93
C ASP A 115 -3.51 13.36 -0.92
N ILE A 116 -3.87 13.96 0.21
CA ILE A 116 -4.70 13.31 1.24
C ILE A 116 -6.05 12.84 0.67
N ARG A 117 -6.66 13.57 -0.27
CA ARG A 117 -7.95 13.21 -0.86
C ARG A 117 -7.80 11.98 -1.74
N ASN A 118 -6.77 11.96 -2.60
CA ASN A 118 -6.42 10.82 -3.43
C ASN A 118 -6.11 9.58 -2.59
N MET A 119 -5.35 9.73 -1.49
CA MET A 119 -5.08 8.63 -0.58
C MET A 119 -6.32 8.15 0.18
N THR A 120 -7.21 9.05 0.58
CA THR A 120 -8.48 8.69 1.24
C THR A 120 -9.34 7.83 0.31
N HIS A 121 -9.53 8.28 -0.93
CA HIS A 121 -10.28 7.54 -1.94
C HIS A 121 -9.64 6.18 -2.24
N TYR A 122 -8.31 6.12 -2.31
CA TYR A 122 -7.58 4.86 -2.44
C TYR A 122 -7.85 3.90 -1.27
N MET A 123 -7.78 4.39 -0.03
CA MET A 123 -8.01 3.56 1.17
C MET A 123 -9.46 3.07 1.26
N GLU A 124 -10.42 3.86 0.82
CA GLU A 124 -11.82 3.45 0.69
C GLU A 124 -11.96 2.26 -0.28
N GLN A 125 -11.27 2.31 -1.42
CA GLN A 125 -11.25 1.23 -2.40
C GLN A 125 -10.54 -0.03 -1.90
N CYS A 126 -9.51 0.09 -1.04
CA CYS A 126 -8.87 -1.06 -0.37
C CYS A 126 -9.77 -1.78 0.65
N GLY A 127 -11.06 -1.44 0.73
CA GLY A 127 -11.99 -2.05 1.67
C GLY A 127 -11.96 -1.42 3.06
N MET A 128 -11.35 -0.24 3.24
CA MET A 128 -11.53 0.53 4.47
C MET A 128 -12.82 1.37 4.48
N ALA A 129 -13.69 1.20 3.48
CA ALA A 129 -15.02 1.77 3.48
C ALA A 129 -15.77 1.36 4.76
N GLY A 130 -16.07 2.33 5.63
CA GLY A 130 -16.75 2.12 6.91
C GLY A 130 -15.88 2.29 8.16
N LYS A 131 -14.56 2.44 8.01
CA LYS A 131 -13.74 2.90 9.15
C LYS A 131 -14.05 4.37 9.46
N PRO A 132 -14.02 4.80 10.73
CA PRO A 132 -14.21 6.20 11.09
C PRO A 132 -13.20 7.08 10.35
N TYR A 133 -13.68 8.14 9.70
CA TYR A 133 -12.82 9.06 8.94
C TYR A 133 -11.60 9.55 9.73
N ARG A 134 -11.76 9.77 11.04
CA ARG A 134 -10.66 10.19 11.93
C ARG A 134 -9.51 9.19 11.99
N GLU A 135 -9.81 7.88 12.00
CA GLU A 135 -8.79 6.84 12.05
C GLU A 135 -8.01 6.83 10.72
N THR A 136 -8.73 6.86 9.60
CA THR A 136 -8.12 6.95 8.27
C THR A 136 -7.24 8.20 8.16
N GLU A 137 -7.73 9.37 8.58
CA GLU A 137 -6.97 10.63 8.52
C GLU A 137 -5.68 10.58 9.35
N LEU A 138 -5.71 9.98 10.55
CA LEU A 138 -4.53 9.79 11.39
C LEU A 138 -3.52 8.86 10.74
N THR A 139 -3.98 7.75 10.15
CA THR A 139 -3.12 6.83 9.40
C THR A 139 -2.48 7.55 8.21
N LEU A 140 -3.24 8.33 7.44
CA LEU A 140 -2.73 9.09 6.29
C LEU A 140 -1.68 10.12 6.70
N LYS A 141 -1.92 10.88 7.77
CA LYS A 141 -0.94 11.82 8.33
C LYS A 141 0.34 11.13 8.78
N ASN A 142 0.22 9.95 9.39
CA ASN A 142 1.36 9.14 9.79
C ASN A 142 2.17 8.69 8.57
N ILE A 143 1.52 8.20 7.51
CA ILE A 143 2.17 7.79 6.26
C ILE A 143 2.92 8.97 5.63
N LEU A 144 2.26 10.12 5.46
CA LEU A 144 2.87 11.32 4.87
C LEU A 144 4.02 11.88 5.72
N SER A 145 4.03 11.64 7.04
CA SER A 145 5.11 12.09 7.92
C SER A 145 6.34 11.18 7.91
N LYS A 146 6.16 9.90 7.52
CA LYS A 146 7.21 8.87 7.60
C LYS A 146 7.89 8.60 6.27
N HIS A 147 7.15 8.71 5.18
CA HIS A 147 7.62 8.33 3.85
C HIS A 147 7.89 9.55 2.97
N ASP A 148 8.63 9.35 1.88
CA ASP A 148 9.01 10.43 0.99
C ASP A 148 7.80 11.13 0.36
N THR A 149 7.74 12.44 0.51
CA THR A 149 6.71 13.31 -0.08
C THR A 149 7.31 14.28 -1.09
N LEU A 150 6.56 14.58 -2.15
CA LEU A 150 6.84 15.72 -3.03
C LEU A 150 6.37 17.04 -2.39
N ASP A 151 6.68 18.13 -3.08
CA ASP A 151 6.17 19.47 -2.79
C ASP A 151 4.65 19.47 -2.56
N GLY A 152 4.23 20.12 -1.47
CA GLY A 152 2.82 20.22 -1.10
C GLY A 152 2.26 19.03 -0.32
N ASN A 153 3.12 18.25 0.37
CA ASN A 153 2.72 17.13 1.23
C ASN A 153 1.95 16.03 0.48
N ARG A 154 2.45 15.72 -0.71
CA ARG A 154 1.87 14.71 -1.61
C ARG A 154 2.78 13.50 -1.60
N LEU A 155 2.24 12.31 -1.38
CA LEU A 155 3.03 11.09 -1.33
C LEU A 155 3.65 10.80 -2.70
N SER A 156 4.96 10.58 -2.72
CA SER A 156 5.68 10.20 -3.94
C SER A 156 5.47 8.73 -4.27
N ARG A 157 5.80 8.33 -5.51
CA ARG A 157 5.79 6.91 -5.89
C ARG A 157 6.71 6.11 -4.96
N ASP A 158 7.91 6.61 -4.70
CA ASP A 158 8.90 5.92 -3.87
C ASP A 158 8.46 5.84 -2.40
N GLY A 159 7.83 6.91 -1.89
CA GLY A 159 7.22 6.92 -0.57
C GLY A 159 6.07 5.92 -0.45
N PHE A 160 5.25 5.77 -1.49
CA PHE A 160 4.18 4.78 -1.54
C PHE A 160 4.71 3.34 -1.56
N LEU A 161 5.77 3.07 -2.33
CA LEU A 161 6.42 1.76 -2.35
C LEU A 161 7.12 1.45 -1.02
N SER A 162 7.76 2.46 -0.40
CA SER A 162 8.34 2.36 0.95
C SER A 162 7.28 2.00 1.99
N TYR A 163 6.11 2.63 1.95
CA TYR A 163 4.97 2.27 2.80
C TYR A 163 4.58 0.79 2.63
N TYR A 164 4.43 0.32 1.39
CA TYR A 164 4.06 -1.08 1.16
C TYR A 164 5.14 -2.10 1.50
N ARG A 165 6.43 -1.72 1.50
CA ARG A 165 7.50 -2.56 2.08
C ARG A 165 7.29 -2.76 3.58
N GLU A 166 7.00 -1.69 4.33
CA GLU A 166 6.74 -1.78 5.77
C GLU A 166 5.46 -2.57 6.08
N VAL A 167 4.39 -2.35 5.32
CA VAL A 167 3.13 -3.10 5.47
C VAL A 167 3.35 -4.57 5.15
N ALA A 168 4.01 -4.91 4.04
CA ALA A 168 4.27 -6.30 3.69
C ALA A 168 5.17 -7.01 4.72
N ALA A 169 6.10 -6.28 5.35
CA ALA A 169 6.96 -6.83 6.41
C ALA A 169 6.21 -7.04 7.73
N THR A 170 5.27 -6.15 8.07
CA THR A 170 4.55 -6.17 9.35
C THR A 170 3.28 -7.02 9.29
N ASP A 171 2.46 -6.82 8.26
CA ASP A 171 1.21 -7.53 7.99
C ASP A 171 1.05 -7.80 6.46
N PRO A 172 1.67 -8.87 5.94
CA PRO A 172 1.54 -9.22 4.53
C PRO A 172 0.09 -9.56 4.13
N ARG A 173 -0.78 -9.92 5.09
CA ARG A 173 -2.19 -10.22 4.78
C ARG A 173 -2.92 -8.94 4.39
N GLN A 174 -2.61 -7.82 5.05
CA GLN A 174 -3.16 -6.51 4.70
C GLN A 174 -2.72 -6.10 3.28
N ALA A 175 -1.43 -6.17 2.97
CA ALA A 175 -0.93 -5.82 1.64
C ALA A 175 -1.59 -6.66 0.53
N TRP A 176 -1.77 -7.97 0.77
CA TRP A 176 -2.50 -8.86 -0.14
C TRP A 176 -3.98 -8.51 -0.27
N ASN A 177 -4.62 -8.12 0.82
CA ASN A 177 -6.01 -7.69 0.81
C ASN A 177 -6.20 -6.43 -0.04
N ASP A 178 -5.28 -5.47 0.09
CA ASP A 178 -5.30 -4.24 -0.71
C ASP A 178 -5.13 -4.55 -2.21
N LEU A 179 -4.17 -5.40 -2.56
CA LEU A 179 -3.97 -5.89 -3.94
C LEU A 179 -5.23 -6.58 -4.49
N TYR A 180 -5.89 -7.40 -3.68
CA TYR A 180 -7.11 -8.11 -4.06
C TYR A 180 -8.27 -7.14 -4.33
N HIS A 181 -8.45 -6.13 -3.49
CA HIS A 181 -9.45 -5.09 -3.69
C HIS A 181 -9.17 -4.25 -4.95
N MET A 182 -7.89 -4.12 -5.33
CA MET A 182 -7.45 -3.48 -6.57
C MET A 182 -7.56 -4.40 -7.81
N GLY A 183 -8.08 -5.61 -7.64
CA GLY A 183 -8.32 -6.57 -8.71
C GLY A 183 -7.12 -7.44 -9.07
N TYR A 184 -6.05 -7.46 -8.26
CA TYR A 184 -4.91 -8.34 -8.50
C TYR A 184 -5.20 -9.76 -7.99
N ARG A 185 -4.69 -10.75 -8.72
CA ARG A 185 -4.78 -12.17 -8.39
C ARG A 185 -3.59 -12.61 -7.52
N SER A 186 -3.63 -13.86 -7.06
CA SER A 186 -2.57 -14.45 -6.21
C SER A 186 -1.21 -14.55 -6.91
N ASP A 187 -1.18 -14.51 -8.24
CA ASP A 187 0.01 -14.50 -9.10
C ASP A 187 0.47 -13.07 -9.45
N LEU A 188 -0.09 -12.03 -8.80
CA LEU A 188 0.14 -10.61 -9.09
C LEU A 188 -0.23 -10.17 -10.51
N THR A 189 -0.94 -11.02 -11.26
CA THR A 189 -1.51 -10.59 -12.53
C THR A 189 -2.72 -9.70 -12.27
N ALA A 190 -2.86 -8.63 -13.05
CA ALA A 190 -4.05 -7.80 -13.01
C ALA A 190 -5.25 -8.64 -13.46
N GLY A 191 -6.18 -8.91 -12.56
CA GLY A 191 -7.43 -9.58 -12.88
C GLY A 191 -8.28 -8.65 -13.75
N MET A 192 -8.94 -9.22 -14.76
CA MET A 192 -9.82 -8.50 -15.71
C MET A 192 -11.06 -7.84 -15.06
N GLY A 193 -11.13 -7.72 -13.73
CA GLY A 193 -12.34 -7.38 -12.98
C GLY A 193 -12.56 -5.90 -12.65
N TYR A 194 -11.53 -5.05 -12.75
CA TYR A 194 -11.66 -3.62 -12.46
C TYR A 194 -11.41 -2.78 -13.72
N GLY A 195 -12.47 -2.62 -14.53
CA GLY A 195 -12.68 -1.36 -15.25
C GLY A 195 -12.07 -1.18 -16.64
N ASP A 196 -11.96 -2.22 -17.47
CA ASP A 196 -11.67 -2.03 -18.91
C ASP A 196 -12.76 -1.18 -19.61
N GLU A 197 -13.97 -1.08 -19.03
CA GLU A 197 -15.04 -0.28 -19.64
C GLU A 197 -15.08 1.21 -19.23
N VAL A 198 -14.36 1.67 -18.19
CA VAL A 198 -14.54 3.05 -17.69
C VAL A 198 -13.26 3.89 -17.69
N TYR A 199 -12.07 3.30 -17.57
CA TYR A 199 -10.81 4.06 -17.51
C TYR A 199 -9.94 3.99 -18.77
N ASN A 200 -10.34 3.21 -19.78
CA ASN A 200 -9.60 3.09 -21.05
C ASN A 200 -9.81 4.29 -22.02
N LEU A 201 -10.52 5.35 -21.58
CA LEU A 201 -10.68 6.60 -22.34
C LEU A 201 -9.64 7.70 -22.00
N ALA A 202 -8.82 7.52 -20.95
CA ALA A 202 -7.88 8.56 -20.48
C ALA A 202 -6.40 8.41 -20.93
N PRO A 203 -5.79 7.22 -21.14
CA PRO A 203 -4.36 7.16 -21.43
C PRO A 203 -4.03 7.59 -22.87
N ALA A 204 -4.94 7.43 -23.83
CA ALA A 204 -4.73 7.93 -25.19
C ALA A 204 -4.72 9.47 -25.26
N ALA A 205 -5.54 10.15 -24.46
CA ALA A 205 -5.58 11.62 -24.41
C ALA A 205 -4.36 12.21 -23.68
N ALA A 206 -3.88 11.56 -22.60
CA ALA A 206 -2.68 12.00 -21.90
C ALA A 206 -1.40 11.73 -22.71
N ALA A 207 -1.31 10.58 -23.41
CA ALA A 207 -0.22 10.31 -24.35
C ALA A 207 -0.24 11.28 -25.55
N ALA A 208 -1.41 11.63 -26.07
CA ALA A 208 -1.56 12.66 -27.11
C ALA A 208 -1.16 14.06 -26.62
N ALA A 209 -1.46 14.43 -25.37
CA ALA A 209 -1.05 15.71 -24.79
C ALA A 209 0.47 15.78 -24.56
N ALA A 210 1.12 14.70 -24.12
CA ALA A 210 2.57 14.63 -24.01
C ALA A 210 3.27 14.66 -25.38
N ALA A 211 2.71 13.99 -26.39
CA ALA A 211 3.19 14.08 -27.77
C ALA A 211 3.01 15.50 -28.36
N ALA A 212 1.90 16.18 -28.07
CA ALA A 212 1.67 17.56 -28.49
C ALA A 212 2.63 18.57 -27.81
N ALA A 213 2.98 18.34 -26.55
CA ALA A 213 3.99 19.14 -25.84
C ALA A 213 5.40 18.95 -26.45
N SER A 214 5.76 17.72 -26.82
CA SER A 214 7.01 17.40 -27.52
C SER A 214 7.07 18.02 -28.93
N ALA A 215 5.94 18.07 -29.66
CA ALA A 215 5.88 18.65 -30.99
C ALA A 215 6.08 20.19 -30.98
N ASN A 216 5.60 20.89 -29.95
CA ASN A 216 5.77 22.34 -29.85
C ASN A 216 7.19 22.76 -29.44
N ASP A 217 7.93 21.93 -28.71
CA ASP A 217 9.31 22.23 -28.30
C ASP A 217 10.29 22.12 -29.47
N ALA A 218 10.06 21.20 -30.41
CA ALA A 218 10.83 21.10 -31.65
C ALA A 218 10.70 22.35 -32.55
N GLN A 219 9.57 23.08 -32.45
CA GLN A 219 9.30 24.27 -33.26
C GLN A 219 9.81 25.59 -32.63
N ARG A 220 10.31 25.52 -31.39
CA ARG A 220 10.89 26.66 -30.65
C ARG A 220 12.42 26.68 -30.64
N ARG A 221 13.09 25.98 -31.56
CA ARG A 221 14.52 26.23 -31.80
C ARG A 221 14.68 27.66 -32.35
N PRO A 222 15.27 28.60 -31.60
CA PRO A 222 15.65 29.88 -32.17
C PRO A 222 16.68 29.58 -33.26
N LEU A 223 16.41 30.06 -34.48
CA LEU A 223 17.39 30.10 -35.57
C LEU A 223 18.58 30.93 -35.07
N LEU A 224 19.59 30.25 -34.52
CA LEU A 224 20.87 30.86 -34.23
C LEU A 224 21.44 31.35 -35.57
N PRO A 225 21.83 32.63 -35.68
CA PRO A 225 22.52 33.09 -36.88
C PRO A 225 23.84 32.33 -36.97
N GLU A 226 23.98 31.57 -38.05
CA GLU A 226 25.24 30.98 -38.52
C GLU A 226 26.31 32.08 -38.57
N LEU A 227 27.10 32.19 -37.50
CA LEU A 227 28.32 33.00 -37.52
C LEU A 227 29.31 32.26 -38.41
N THR A 228 29.30 32.63 -39.68
CA THR A 228 30.20 32.13 -40.71
C THR A 228 31.65 32.38 -40.30
N THR A 229 32.35 31.30 -39.97
CA THR A 229 33.80 31.26 -39.77
C THR A 229 34.51 31.49 -41.12
N LYS A 230 34.64 32.75 -41.51
CA LYS A 230 35.50 33.17 -42.62
C LYS A 230 36.31 34.40 -42.21
N ALA A 231 37.44 34.19 -41.56
CA ALA A 231 38.62 35.04 -41.71
C ALA A 231 39.81 34.41 -41.00
N LEU A 232 41.01 34.71 -41.50
CA LEU A 232 42.34 34.33 -41.00
C LEU A 232 42.97 33.06 -41.58
N THR A 233 43.01 32.97 -42.90
CA THR A 233 44.29 32.75 -43.58
C THR A 233 44.67 34.08 -44.25
N TRP A 234 45.67 34.82 -43.78
CA TRP A 234 46.52 35.75 -44.55
C TRP A 234 47.59 36.37 -43.62
N TYR A 235 48.83 36.41 -44.14
CA TYR A 235 50.10 36.94 -43.60
C TYR A 235 50.84 36.02 -42.60
N GLY A 236 52.04 35.50 -42.90
CA GLY A 236 53.09 36.01 -43.81
C GLY A 236 54.00 36.93 -43.03
#